data_AF-A0AAX3NW45-F1
#
_entry.id   AF-A0AAX3NW45-F1
#
_cell.length_a   1.000
_cell.length_b   1.000
_cell.length_c   1.000
_cell.angle_alpha   90.00
_cell.angle_beta   90.00
_cell.angle_gamma   90.00
#
_symmetry.space_group_name_H-M   'P 1'
#
loop_
_entity.id
_entity.type
_entity.pdbx_description
1 polymer ?
#
loop_
_entity_poly.entity_id
_entity_poly.type
_entity_poly.pdbx_seq_one_letter_code
_entity_poly.pdbx_strand_id
1 'polypeptide(L)'
;MDGNNRFGPKERALLLGVKGVGPTVIGRLEQLGYHTLAGLAEADTTHIVQLVASMLGSTCWQNSPQARSAIDGAIALARAHLATDAANGVNG
;
A
#
# COMPACT_ATOMS: atom_id res chain seq x y z
N MET A 1 -7.29 10.75 -21.06
CA MET A 1 -6.67 9.41 -21.08
C MET A 1 -6.16 9.15 -19.68
N ASP A 2 -7.07 8.81 -18.77
CA ASP A 2 -6.87 9.04 -17.33
C ASP A 2 -7.20 7.74 -16.58
N GLY A 3 -6.51 6.65 -16.92
CA GLY A 3 -7.00 5.29 -16.64
C GLY A 3 -6.35 4.53 -15.48
N ASN A 4 -5.05 4.69 -15.21
CA ASN A 4 -4.29 3.58 -14.59
C ASN A 4 -3.48 3.91 -13.32
N ASN A 5 -3.73 5.05 -12.65
CA ASN A 5 -2.94 5.48 -11.46
C ASN A 5 -3.51 4.99 -10.11
N ARG A 6 -4.23 3.86 -10.07
CA ARG A 6 -4.93 3.37 -8.88
C ARG A 6 -4.82 1.86 -8.76
N PHE A 7 -4.89 1.34 -7.53
CA PHE A 7 -4.91 -0.10 -7.29
C PHE A 7 -6.11 -0.74 -8.00
N GLY A 8 -5.88 -1.86 -8.67
CA GLY A 8 -6.95 -2.63 -9.30
C GLY A 8 -7.98 -3.10 -8.28
N PRO A 9 -9.22 -3.41 -8.70
CA PRO A 9 -10.29 -3.82 -7.80
C PRO A 9 -9.94 -5.07 -6.98
N LYS A 10 -9.15 -5.99 -7.54
CA LYS A 10 -8.64 -7.18 -6.85
C LYS A 10 -7.59 -6.83 -5.79
N GLU A 11 -6.58 -6.06 -6.15
CA GLU A 11 -5.51 -5.63 -5.24
C GLU A 11 -6.08 -4.81 -4.07
N ARG A 12 -7.00 -3.89 -4.38
CA ARG A 12 -7.71 -3.09 -3.39
C ARG A 12 -8.54 -3.96 -2.45
N ALA A 13 -9.23 -5.00 -2.95
CA ALA A 13 -9.97 -5.93 -2.09
C ALA A 13 -9.04 -6.71 -1.16
N LEU A 14 -7.87 -7.14 -1.65
CA LEU A 14 -6.86 -7.80 -0.84
C LEU A 14 -6.30 -6.88 0.25
N LEU A 15 -5.96 -5.64 -0.11
CA LEU A 15 -5.50 -4.61 0.82
C LEU A 15 -6.56 -4.34 1.89
N LEU A 16 -7.85 -4.21 1.52
CA LEU A 16 -8.95 -4.03 2.49
C LEU A 16 -9.17 -5.24 3.40
N GLY A 17 -8.69 -6.43 3.01
CA GLY A 17 -8.69 -7.62 3.86
C GLY A 17 -7.63 -7.61 4.96
N VAL A 18 -6.63 -6.73 4.86
CA VAL A 18 -5.56 -6.61 5.86
C VAL A 18 -6.08 -5.87 7.09
N LYS A 19 -5.88 -6.46 8.27
CA LYS A 19 -6.27 -5.87 9.54
C LYS A 19 -5.57 -4.52 9.75
N GLY A 20 -6.36 -3.44 9.75
CA GLY A 20 -5.87 -2.06 9.93
C GLY A 20 -5.77 -1.26 8.63
N VAL A 21 -5.80 -1.91 7.46
CA VAL A 21 -5.78 -1.23 6.16
C VAL A 21 -7.21 -0.86 5.77
N GLY A 22 -7.55 0.42 5.99
CA GLY A 22 -8.83 0.98 5.57
C GLY A 22 -8.78 1.59 4.16
N PRO A 23 -9.94 1.97 3.60
CA PRO A 23 -10.02 2.71 2.34
C PRO A 23 -9.22 4.03 2.40
N THR A 24 -9.12 4.64 3.58
CA THR A 24 -8.27 5.83 3.81
C THR A 24 -6.80 5.53 3.54
N VAL A 25 -6.31 4.35 3.95
CA VAL A 25 -4.90 3.97 3.76
C VAL A 25 -4.58 3.82 2.27
N ILE A 26 -5.46 3.13 1.55
CA ILE A 26 -5.34 2.93 0.11
C ILE A 26 -5.37 4.28 -0.62
N GLY A 27 -6.32 5.15 -0.28
CA GLY A 27 -6.40 6.49 -0.88
C GLY A 27 -5.16 7.34 -0.63
N ARG A 28 -4.50 7.22 0.54
CA ARG A 28 -3.24 7.91 0.82
C ARG A 28 -2.08 7.36 0.01
N LEU A 29 -1.99 6.03 -0.12
CA LEU A 29 -0.99 5.39 -0.95
C LEU A 29 -1.12 5.85 -2.42
N GLU A 30 -2.35 5.90 -2.95
CA GLU A 30 -2.63 6.39 -4.29
C GLU A 30 -2.22 7.87 -4.47
N GLN A 31 -2.47 8.71 -3.46
CA GLN A 31 -2.06 10.12 -3.47
C GLN A 31 -0.53 10.31 -3.43
N LEU A 32 0.19 9.39 -2.79
CA LEU A 32 1.65 9.39 -2.76
C LEU A 32 2.29 8.86 -4.05
N GLY A 33 1.50 8.27 -4.95
CA GLY A 33 2.02 7.64 -6.16
C GLY A 33 2.27 6.14 -6.04
N TYR A 34 1.75 5.49 -4.99
CA TYR A 34 1.75 4.02 -4.91
C TYR A 34 0.50 3.50 -5.59
N HIS A 35 0.65 3.09 -6.84
CA HIS A 35 -0.43 2.56 -7.68
C HIS A 35 -0.40 1.04 -7.80
N THR A 36 0.74 0.43 -7.46
CA THR A 36 1.01 -1.00 -7.68
C THR A 36 1.50 -1.65 -6.39
N LEU A 37 1.18 -2.93 -6.23
CA LEU A 37 1.73 -3.72 -5.14
C LEU A 37 3.26 -3.83 -5.24
N ALA A 38 3.83 -3.82 -6.44
CA ALA A 38 5.28 -3.78 -6.68
C ALA A 38 5.96 -2.61 -5.96
N GLY A 39 5.53 -1.38 -6.27
CA GLY A 39 6.11 -0.19 -5.65
C GLY A 39 5.82 -0.12 -4.14
N LEU A 40 4.69 -0.67 -3.69
CA LEU A 40 4.38 -0.75 -2.27
C LEU A 40 5.28 -1.76 -1.53
N ALA A 41 5.56 -2.91 -2.14
CA ALA A 41 6.36 -3.97 -1.56
C ALA A 41 7.84 -3.62 -1.41
N GLU A 42 8.35 -2.76 -2.28
CA GLU A 42 9.70 -2.19 -2.22
C GLU A 42 9.79 -1.03 -1.22
N ALA A 43 8.65 -0.43 -0.87
CA ALA A 43 8.61 0.69 0.06
C ALA A 43 8.61 0.23 1.53
N ASP A 44 9.22 1.05 2.38
CA ASP A 44 9.27 0.80 3.82
C ASP A 44 8.06 1.38 4.54
N THR A 45 7.56 0.64 5.53
CA THR A 45 6.51 1.09 6.44
C THR A 45 6.83 2.46 7.03
N THR A 46 8.07 2.64 7.53
CA THR A 46 8.52 3.89 8.14
C THR A 46 8.60 5.02 7.11
N HIS A 47 9.06 4.73 5.89
CA HIS A 47 9.17 5.73 4.83
C HIS A 47 7.79 6.24 4.40
N ILE A 48 6.81 5.34 4.23
CA ILE A 48 5.44 5.71 3.87
C ILE A 48 4.79 6.55 4.97
N VAL A 49 4.87 6.15 6.24
CA VAL A 49 4.26 6.96 7.32
C VAL A 49 4.94 8.32 7.46
N GLN A 50 6.23 8.43 7.17
CA GLN A 50 6.94 9.72 7.12
C GLN A 50 6.45 10.58 5.95
N LEU A 51 6.32 10.01 4.74
CA LEU A 51 5.77 10.73 3.58
C LEU A 51 4.35 11.24 3.86
N VAL A 52 3.48 10.39 4.40
CA VAL A 52 2.11 10.79 4.78
C VAL A 52 2.14 11.86 5.88
N ALA A 53 3.02 11.74 6.86
CA ALA A 53 3.15 12.72 7.94
C ALA A 53 3.62 14.09 7.42
N SER A 54 4.61 14.11 6.54
CA SER A 54 5.10 15.31 5.86
C SER A 54 4.02 15.93 4.98
N MET A 55 3.26 15.12 4.24
CA MET A 55 2.16 15.57 3.38
C MET A 55 1.01 16.19 4.17
N LEU A 56 0.67 15.60 5.32
CA LEU A 56 -0.41 16.07 6.19
C LEU A 56 0.04 17.14 7.21
N GLY A 57 1.35 17.42 7.30
CA GLY A 57 1.92 18.27 8.35
C GLY A 57 1.64 17.76 9.76
N SER A 58 1.45 16.44 9.94
CA SER A 58 0.97 15.83 11.18
C SER A 58 1.65 14.49 11.45
N THR A 59 2.03 14.24 12.70
CA THR A 59 2.76 13.01 13.08
C THR A 59 1.86 11.86 13.52
N CYS A 60 0.53 12.01 13.42
CA CYS A 60 -0.44 11.01 13.87
C CYS A 60 -0.24 9.63 13.20
N TRP A 61 0.27 9.59 11.97
CA TRP A 61 0.55 8.34 11.27
C TRP A 61 1.87 7.68 11.69
N GLN A 62 2.93 8.46 11.89
CA GLN A 62 4.23 7.92 12.32
C GLN A 62 4.25 7.51 13.80
N ASN A 63 3.48 8.21 14.65
CA ASN A 63 3.41 7.95 16.09
C ASN A 63 2.32 6.94 16.47
N SER A 64 1.39 6.63 15.56
CA SER A 64 0.35 5.63 15.82
C SER A 64 0.85 4.23 15.48
N PRO A 65 0.93 3.31 16.47
CA PRO A 65 1.28 1.92 16.20
C PRO A 65 0.27 1.25 15.27
N GLN A 66 -0.98 1.70 15.29
CA GLN A 66 -2.06 1.16 14.47
C GLN A 66 -1.87 1.51 12.99
N ALA A 67 -1.43 2.73 12.67
CA ALA A 67 -1.11 3.13 11.30
C ALA A 67 0.11 2.37 10.79
N ARG A 68 1.14 2.21 11.63
CA ARG A 68 2.34 1.44 11.29
C ARG A 68 2.01 -0.02 10.99
N SER A 69 1.23 -0.69 11.85
CA SER A 69 0.77 -2.07 11.60
C SER A 69 -0.09 -2.20 10.35
N ALA A 70 -0.92 -1.20 10.04
CA ALA A 70 -1.70 -1.21 8.80
C ALA A 70 -0.81 -1.19 7.56
N ILE A 71 0.14 -0.24 7.50
CA ILE A 71 1.06 -0.12 6.36
C ILE A 71 1.96 -1.36 6.26
N ASP A 72 2.46 -1.86 7.38
CA ASP A 72 3.27 -3.07 7.42
C ASP A 72 2.53 -4.28 6.86
N GLY A 73 1.27 -4.48 7.27
CA GLY A 73 0.42 -5.54 6.74
C GLY A 73 0.13 -5.37 5.23
N ALA A 74 -0.04 -4.13 4.77
CA ALA A 74 -0.22 -3.84 3.35
C ALA A 74 1.02 -4.22 2.52
N ILE A 75 2.23 -3.89 3.00
CA ILE A 75 3.51 -4.23 2.37
C ILE A 75 3.73 -5.73 2.40
N ALA A 76 3.47 -6.40 3.52
CA ALA A 76 3.60 -7.84 3.64
C ALA A 76 2.68 -8.58 2.65
N LEU A 77 1.42 -8.13 2.54
CA LEU A 77 0.49 -8.65 1.54
C LEU A 77 0.97 -8.38 0.13
N ALA A 78 1.47 -7.17 -0.15
CA ALA A 78 2.00 -6.81 -1.46
C ALA A 78 3.17 -7.73 -1.87
N ARG A 79 4.13 -7.96 -0.97
CA ARG A 79 5.27 -8.87 -1.17
C ARG A 79 4.81 -10.31 -1.44
N ALA A 80 3.86 -10.81 -0.66
CA ALA A 80 3.29 -12.15 -0.85
C ALA A 80 2.56 -12.26 -2.20
N HIS A 81 1.83 -11.22 -2.59
CA HIS A 81 1.12 -11.18 -3.86
C HIS A 81 2.09 -11.11 -5.03
N LEU A 82 3.18 -10.35 -4.95
CA LEU A 82 4.21 -10.30 -6.00
C LEU A 82 4.94 -11.63 -6.16
N ALA A 83 5.21 -12.33 -5.06
CA ALA A 83 5.78 -13.68 -5.13
C ALA A 83 4.82 -14.64 -5.85
N THR A 84 3.51 -14.48 -5.64
CA THR A 84 2.46 -15.25 -6.33
C THR A 84 2.28 -14.81 -7.79
N ASP A 85 2.34 -13.53 -8.07
CA ASP A 85 2.21 -12.96 -9.42
C ASP A 85 3.41 -13.32 -10.29
N ALA A 86 4.63 -13.28 -9.75
CA ALA A 86 5.83 -13.80 -10.40
C ALA A 86 5.72 -15.30 -10.71
N ALA A 87 5.03 -16.07 -9.87
CA ALA A 87 4.74 -17.49 -10.13
C ALA A 87 3.62 -17.69 -11.16
N ASN A 88 2.71 -16.73 -11.31
CA ASN A 88 1.57 -16.79 -12.23
C ASN A 88 1.85 -16.14 -13.60
N GLY A 89 2.91 -15.33 -13.71
CA GLY A 89 3.27 -14.50 -14.86
C GLY A 89 4.14 -15.16 -15.94
N VAL A 90 4.39 -16.48 -15.89
CA VAL A 90 5.17 -17.18 -16.95
C VAL A 90 4.33 -17.72 -18.12
N ASN A 91 3.10 -17.24 -18.33
CA ASN A 91 2.27 -17.65 -19.46
C ASN A 91 1.71 -16.43 -20.21
N GLY A 92 2.48 -15.93 -21.17
CA GLY A 92 2.09 -14.90 -22.14
C GLY A 92 3.11 -14.79 -23.25
#